data_AF-A0A2V8GVA8-F1
#
_entry.id   AF-A0A2V8GVA8-F1
#
_cell.length_a   1.000
_cell.length_b   1.000
_cell.length_c   1.000
_cell.angle_alpha   90.00
_cell.angle_beta   90.00
_cell.angle_gamma   90.00
#
_symmetry.space_group_name_H-M   'P 1'
#
loop_
_entity.id
_entity.type
_entity.pdbx_description
1 polymer ?
#
loop_
_entity_poly.entity_id
_entity_poly.type
_entity_poly.pdbx_seq_one_letter_code
_entity_poly.pdbx_strand_id
1 'polypeptide(L)'
;EQVGGGVAVVFGADRNDAAPVKFRQAPDFFYLTGIEEPGLVLVMNGQTKQTLVFANPRSPNQIMLEGPGLLERADAKETYGIDQLLPMDQVNIVLWNQAATAQRLYLPLSLEDNLQQ
;
A
#
# COMPACT_ATOMS: atom_id res chain seq x y z
N GLU A 1 -8.60 -12.10 14.49
CA GLU A 1 -8.64 -12.88 13.24
C GLU A 1 -7.24 -13.21 12.69
N GLN A 2 -7.11 -14.31 11.93
CA GLN A 2 -5.99 -14.52 11.01
C GLN A 2 -6.53 -14.51 9.57
N VAL A 3 -5.78 -13.97 8.60
CA VAL A 3 -6.19 -13.95 7.18
C VAL A 3 -6.38 -15.37 6.60
N GLY A 4 -5.77 -16.39 7.21
CA GLY A 4 -5.93 -17.80 6.80
C GLY A 4 -5.47 -18.02 5.35
N GLY A 5 -6.22 -18.77 4.55
CA GLY A 5 -5.98 -18.92 3.10
C GLY A 5 -6.58 -17.79 2.24
N GLY A 6 -6.82 -16.62 2.82
CA GLY A 6 -7.40 -15.47 2.12
C GLY A 6 -6.36 -14.46 1.65
N VAL A 7 -6.85 -13.45 0.93
CA VAL A 7 -6.08 -12.25 0.53
C VAL A 7 -6.73 -11.03 1.16
N ALA A 8 -5.94 -10.17 1.78
CA ALA A 8 -6.39 -8.88 2.30
C ALA A 8 -5.81 -7.75 1.44
N VAL A 9 -6.64 -6.76 1.13
CA VAL A 9 -6.23 -5.55 0.41
C VAL A 9 -6.54 -4.35 1.30
N VAL A 10 -5.54 -3.51 1.55
CA VAL A 10 -5.66 -2.31 2.39
C VAL A 10 -5.17 -1.12 1.58
N PHE A 11 -5.99 -0.06 1.53
CA PHE A 11 -5.67 1.15 0.78
C PHE A 11 -4.93 2.14 1.68
N GLY A 12 -3.87 2.75 1.13
CA GLY A 12 -3.27 3.96 1.69
C GLY A 12 -4.12 5.19 1.38
N ALA A 13 -3.85 6.28 2.08
CA ALA A 13 -4.47 7.57 1.84
C ALA A 13 -3.88 8.23 0.60
N ASP A 14 -4.73 8.98 -0.12
CA ASP A 14 -4.30 9.85 -1.19
C ASP A 14 -3.80 11.19 -0.66
N ARG A 15 -2.94 11.85 -1.44
CA ARG A 15 -2.49 13.20 -1.11
C ARG A 15 -3.60 14.19 -1.41
N ASN A 16 -3.92 15.07 -0.46
CA ASN A 16 -4.79 16.21 -0.71
C ASN A 16 -3.98 17.34 -1.35
N ASP A 17 -3.92 17.39 -2.67
CA ASP A 17 -3.23 18.43 -3.42
C ASP A 17 -3.93 19.80 -3.39
N ALA A 18 -5.20 19.84 -2.98
CA ALA A 18 -6.00 21.07 -2.96
C ALA A 18 -5.75 21.96 -1.73
N ALA A 19 -5.11 21.41 -0.69
CA ALA A 19 -4.81 22.14 0.54
C ALA A 19 -3.35 21.92 0.96
N PRO A 20 -2.65 22.94 1.49
CA PRO A 20 -1.27 22.81 1.96
C PRO A 20 -1.22 22.16 3.35
N VAL A 21 -1.84 20.99 3.48
CA VAL A 21 -1.86 20.21 4.72
C VAL A 21 -0.76 19.16 4.70
N LYS A 22 -0.18 18.88 5.87
CA LYS A 22 0.77 17.78 6.01
C LYS A 22 0.05 16.47 5.67
N PHE A 23 0.65 15.65 4.81
CA PHE A 23 0.11 14.33 4.49
C PHE A 23 -0.01 13.47 5.76
N ARG A 24 -1.12 12.74 5.87
CA ARG A 24 -1.38 11.75 6.91
C ARG A 24 -1.88 10.47 6.25
N GLN A 25 -1.25 9.36 6.60
CA GLN A 25 -1.56 8.05 6.07
C GLN A 25 -2.88 7.50 6.66
N ALA A 26 -3.52 6.58 5.94
CA ALA A 26 -4.64 5.80 6.44
C ALA A 26 -4.21 4.98 7.68
N PRO A 27 -4.98 5.00 8.79
CA PRO A 27 -4.57 4.38 10.06
C PRO A 27 -4.20 2.89 9.93
N ASP A 28 -5.03 2.10 9.24
CA ASP A 28 -4.80 0.66 9.08
C ASP A 28 -3.56 0.37 8.24
N PHE A 29 -3.37 1.11 7.15
CA PHE A 29 -2.20 0.98 6.31
C PHE A 29 -0.93 1.34 7.07
N PHE A 30 -0.95 2.44 7.81
CA PHE A 30 0.19 2.88 8.62
C PHE A 30 0.51 1.90 9.75
N TYR A 31 -0.51 1.37 10.42
CA TYR A 31 -0.33 0.37 11.48
C TYR A 31 0.34 -0.90 10.95
N LEU A 32 0.00 -1.33 9.73
CA LEU A 32 0.53 -2.56 9.14
C LEU A 32 1.89 -2.41 8.47
N THR A 33 2.24 -1.21 7.99
CA THR A 33 3.45 -1.00 7.16
C THR A 33 4.42 0.03 7.70
N GLY A 34 3.95 1.01 8.47
CA GLY A 34 4.73 2.18 8.88
C GLY A 34 5.10 3.14 7.73
N ILE A 35 4.59 2.95 6.52
CA ILE A 35 4.98 3.74 5.35
C ILE A 35 4.12 5.01 5.23
N GLU A 36 4.78 6.18 5.13
CA GLU A 36 4.15 7.50 5.00
C GLU A 36 4.32 8.11 3.59
N GLU A 37 3.94 7.35 2.55
CA GLU A 37 3.84 7.85 1.16
C GLU A 37 2.39 7.73 0.66
N PRO A 38 1.85 8.72 -0.08
CA PRO A 38 0.48 8.68 -0.58
C PRO A 38 0.26 7.69 -1.72
N GLY A 39 -1.00 7.31 -1.92
CA GLY A 39 -1.43 6.54 -3.10
C GLY A 39 -0.82 5.14 -3.15
N LEU A 40 -0.78 4.46 -2.00
CA LEU A 40 -0.25 3.11 -1.86
C LEU A 40 -1.37 2.08 -1.75
N VAL A 41 -1.07 0.83 -2.12
CA VAL A 41 -1.94 -0.32 -1.87
C VAL A 41 -1.13 -1.44 -1.25
N LEU A 42 -1.64 -2.00 -0.14
CA LEU A 42 -1.08 -3.18 0.51
C LEU A 42 -1.91 -4.41 0.13
N VAL A 43 -1.24 -5.48 -0.28
CA VAL A 43 -1.84 -6.79 -0.49
C VAL A 43 -1.11 -7.82 0.37
N MET A 44 -1.85 -8.51 1.23
CA MET A 44 -1.34 -9.60 2.07
C MET A 44 -2.00 -10.91 1.66
N ASN A 45 -1.19 -11.90 1.32
CA ASN A 45 -1.67 -13.26 1.06
C ASN A 45 -1.41 -14.14 2.30
N GLY A 46 -2.48 -14.58 2.96
CA GLY A 46 -2.37 -15.37 4.18
C GLY A 46 -1.88 -16.81 3.95
N GLN A 47 -2.00 -17.35 2.74
CA GLN A 47 -1.52 -18.69 2.35
C GLN A 47 -0.01 -18.67 2.10
N THR A 48 0.49 -17.73 1.29
CA THR A 48 1.92 -17.62 0.96
C THR A 48 2.71 -16.83 2.00
N LYS A 49 2.02 -16.14 2.92
CA LYS A 49 2.60 -15.19 3.89
C LYS A 49 3.32 -14.01 3.23
N GLN A 50 3.00 -13.72 1.97
CA GLN A 50 3.59 -12.60 1.25
C GLN A 50 2.87 -11.28 1.54
N THR A 51 3.67 -10.24 1.69
CA THR A 51 3.28 -8.85 1.89
C THR A 51 3.80 -8.05 0.70
N LEU A 52 2.88 -7.53 -0.11
CA LEU A 52 3.18 -6.76 -1.32
C LEU A 52 2.67 -5.34 -1.16
N VAL A 53 3.52 -4.35 -1.46
CA VAL A 53 3.13 -2.94 -1.53
C VAL A 53 3.22 -2.47 -2.96
N PHE A 54 2.19 -1.75 -3.40
CA PHE A 54 2.13 -1.10 -4.70
C PHE A 54 2.23 0.40 -4.51
N ALA A 55 3.11 1.04 -5.29
CA ALA A 55 3.36 2.47 -5.21
C ALA A 55 3.33 3.12 -6.60
N ASN A 56 3.04 4.41 -6.64
CA ASN A 56 3.14 5.19 -7.87
C ASN A 56 4.61 5.60 -8.11
N PRO A 57 5.15 5.42 -9.33
CA PRO A 57 6.49 5.90 -9.64
C PRO A 57 6.53 7.43 -9.59
N ARG A 58 7.63 7.99 -9.10
CA ARG A 58 7.79 9.45 -9.12
C ARG A 58 8.38 9.90 -10.46
N SER A 59 7.86 11.00 -10.99
CA SER A 59 8.48 11.66 -12.14
C SER A 59 9.85 12.25 -11.76
N PRO A 60 10.77 12.47 -12.71
CA PRO A 60 12.06 13.10 -12.44
C PRO A 60 11.95 14.45 -11.72
N ASN A 61 10.92 15.25 -12.06
CA ASN A 61 10.66 16.53 -11.42
C ASN A 61 10.24 16.35 -9.95
N GLN A 62 9.39 15.35 -9.65
CA GLN A 62 9.01 15.05 -8.26
C GLN A 62 10.19 14.55 -7.45
N ILE A 63 11.07 13.72 -8.03
CA ILE A 63 12.28 13.25 -7.34
C ILE A 63 13.21 14.43 -7.00
N MET A 64 13.34 15.40 -7.90
CA MET A 64 14.16 16.59 -7.67
C MET A 64 13.58 17.50 -6.57
N LEU A 65 12.25 17.59 -6.46
CA LEU A 65 11.58 18.49 -5.51
C LEU A 65 11.33 17.84 -4.14
N GLU A 66 10.91 16.58 -4.13
CA GLU A 66 10.39 15.86 -2.96
C GLU A 66 11.31 14.68 -2.54
N GLY A 67 12.35 14.41 -3.30
CA GLY A 67 13.24 13.26 -3.10
C GLY A 67 12.72 11.95 -3.72
N PRO A 68 13.53 10.87 -3.66
CA PRO A 68 13.14 9.55 -4.15
C PRO A 68 11.91 9.04 -3.40
N GLY A 69 10.98 8.43 -4.13
CA GLY A 69 9.85 7.72 -3.54
C GLY A 69 10.24 6.32 -3.10
N LEU A 70 9.23 5.52 -2.76
CA LEU A 70 9.46 4.17 -2.28
C LEU A 70 10.10 3.27 -3.35
N LEU A 71 9.67 3.39 -4.61
CA LEU A 71 10.17 2.56 -5.73
C LEU A 71 11.62 2.84 -6.10
N GLU A 72 12.09 4.07 -5.87
CA GLU A 72 13.45 4.48 -6.18
C GLU A 72 14.45 4.10 -5.08
N ARG A 73 13.96 3.58 -3.94
CA ARG A 73 14.77 3.17 -2.79
C ARG A 73 15.07 1.68 -2.80
N ALA A 74 16.36 1.35 -2.95
CA ALA A 74 16.81 -0.04 -2.93
C ALA A 74 16.59 -0.74 -1.57
N ASP A 75 16.67 0.01 -0.47
CA ASP A 75 16.55 -0.46 0.92
C ASP A 75 15.09 -0.54 1.41
N ALA A 76 14.11 -0.11 0.61
CA ALA A 76 12.73 0.04 1.06
C ALA A 76 12.12 -1.29 1.55
N LYS A 77 12.37 -2.38 0.82
CA LYS A 77 11.83 -3.71 1.19
C LYS A 77 12.34 -4.19 2.55
N GLU A 78 13.64 -4.03 2.79
CA GLU A 78 14.30 -4.44 4.02
C GLU A 78 13.91 -3.53 5.18
N THR A 79 13.81 -2.22 4.94
CA THR A 79 13.45 -1.20 5.93
C THR A 79 12.04 -1.42 6.47
N TYR A 80 11.07 -1.72 5.59
CA TYR A 80 9.67 -1.89 5.97
C TYR A 80 9.24 -3.35 6.15
N GLY A 81 10.16 -4.31 5.98
CA GLY A 81 9.87 -5.73 6.14
C GLY A 81 8.82 -6.26 5.15
N ILE A 82 8.78 -5.72 3.93
CA ILE A 82 7.84 -6.16 2.88
C ILE A 82 8.55 -7.08 1.88
N ASP A 83 7.84 -8.09 1.38
CA ASP A 83 8.43 -9.08 0.46
C ASP A 83 8.63 -8.50 -0.94
N GLN A 84 7.63 -7.72 -1.41
CA GLN A 84 7.66 -7.12 -2.73
C GLN A 84 7.17 -5.68 -2.70
N LEU A 85 7.85 -4.86 -3.48
CA LEU A 85 7.48 -3.50 -3.79
C LEU A 85 7.35 -3.39 -5.31
N LEU A 86 6.15 -3.08 -5.78
CA LEU A 86 5.78 -3.13 -7.19
C LEU A 86 5.15 -1.81 -7.65
N PRO A 87 5.21 -1.47 -8.94
CA PRO A 87 4.52 -0.30 -9.47
C PRO A 87 3.00 -0.50 -9.49
N MET A 88 2.25 0.60 -9.32
CA MET A 88 0.79 0.61 -9.19
C MET A 88 0.05 0.00 -10.39
N ASP A 89 0.61 0.10 -11.59
CA ASP A 89 0.04 -0.48 -12.81
C ASP A 89 -0.05 -2.02 -12.77
N GLN A 90 0.77 -2.68 -11.94
CA GLN A 90 0.77 -4.13 -11.76
C GLN A 90 -0.24 -4.62 -10.73
N VAL A 91 -0.92 -3.73 -9.99
CA VAL A 91 -1.82 -4.14 -8.90
C VAL A 91 -2.93 -5.07 -9.38
N ASN A 92 -3.54 -4.76 -10.53
CA ASN A 92 -4.67 -5.52 -11.06
C ASN A 92 -4.27 -6.96 -11.43
N ILE A 93 -3.16 -7.13 -12.14
CA ILE A 93 -2.71 -8.45 -12.59
C ILE A 93 -2.21 -9.29 -11.42
N VAL A 94 -1.45 -8.70 -10.50
CA VAL A 94 -0.93 -9.42 -9.33
C VAL A 94 -2.07 -9.80 -8.40
N LEU A 95 -2.99 -8.86 -8.09
CA LEU A 95 -4.15 -9.14 -7.26
C LEU A 95 -5.02 -10.24 -7.87
N TRP A 96 -5.26 -10.21 -9.19
CA TRP A 96 -6.05 -11.26 -9.84
C TRP A 96 -5.44 -12.64 -9.66
N ASN A 97 -4.12 -12.77 -9.86
CA ASN A 97 -3.41 -14.04 -9.69
C ASN A 97 -3.46 -14.54 -8.24
N GLN A 98 -3.35 -13.63 -7.26
CA GLN A 98 -3.45 -13.98 -5.84
C GLN A 98 -4.89 -14.39 -5.48
N ALA A 99 -5.88 -13.60 -5.91
CA ALA A 99 -7.30 -13.81 -5.63
C ALA A 99 -7.84 -15.10 -6.27
N ALA A 100 -7.34 -15.50 -7.44
CA ALA A 100 -7.74 -16.75 -8.10
C ALA A 100 -7.48 -18.01 -7.24
N THR A 101 -6.50 -17.94 -6.33
CA THR A 101 -6.16 -19.04 -5.42
C THR A 101 -6.70 -18.83 -4.00
N ALA A 102 -7.28 -17.67 -3.72
CA ALA A 102 -7.72 -17.27 -2.39
C ALA A 102 -9.12 -17.80 -2.08
N GLN A 103 -9.31 -18.25 -0.83
CA GLN A 103 -10.64 -18.69 -0.37
C GLN A 103 -11.55 -17.51 0.00
N ARG A 104 -10.95 -16.37 0.37
CA ARG A 104 -11.65 -15.15 0.81
C ARG A 104 -10.86 -13.91 0.43
N LEU A 105 -11.57 -12.83 0.12
CA LEU A 105 -11.02 -11.49 -0.10
C LEU A 105 -11.48 -10.58 1.03
N TYR A 106 -10.55 -9.96 1.75
CA TYR A 106 -10.82 -8.97 2.78
C TYR A 106 -10.54 -7.58 2.22
N LEU A 107 -11.55 -6.71 2.29
CA LEU A 107 -11.50 -5.32 1.84
C LEU A 107 -12.05 -4.43 2.97
N PRO A 108 -11.45 -3.26 3.24
CA PRO A 108 -12.07 -2.27 4.11
C PRO A 108 -13.38 -1.79 3.48
N LEU A 109 -14.47 -1.80 4.24
CA LEU A 109 -15.81 -1.40 3.78
C LEU A 109 -15.99 0.13 3.79
N SER A 110 -15.13 0.85 4.50
CA SER A 110 -15.05 2.31 4.55
C SER A 110 -13.68 2.76 4.05
N LEU A 111 -13.66 3.75 3.15
CA LEU A 111 -12.42 4.33 2.63
C LEU A 111 -11.72 5.22 3.68
N GLU A 112 -12.45 5.70 4.68
CA GLU A 112 -11.95 6.58 5.72
C GLU A 112 -12.60 6.25 7.07
N ASP A 113 -11.82 5.72 8.00
CA ASP A 113 -12.14 5.83 9.42
C ASP A 113 -11.85 7.27 9.86
N ASN A 114 -12.80 8.18 9.60
CA ASN A 114 -12.81 9.51 10.19
C ASN A 114 -13.12 9.37 11.69
N LEU A 115 -12.11 8.99 12.48
CA LEU A 115 -12.14 8.98 13.96
C LEU A 115 -12.19 10.40 14.57
N GLN A 116 -12.63 11.40 13.80
CA GLN A 116 -12.87 12.76 14.24
C GLN A 116 -14.32 13.13 13.95
N GLN A 117 -15.23 12.67 14.81
CA GLN A 117 -16.51 13.32 15.06
C GLN A 117 -16.57 13.75 16.52
#